data_AF-A0AA88INW2-F1
#
_entry.id   AF-A0AA88INW2-F1
#
_cell.length_a   1.000
_cell.length_b   1.000
_cell.length_c   1.000
_cell.angle_alpha   90.00
_cell.angle_beta   90.00
_cell.angle_gamma   90.00
#
_symmetry.space_group_name_H-M   'P 1'
#
loop_
_entity.id
_entity.type
_entity.pdbx_description
1 polymer ?
#
loop_
_entity_poly.entity_id
_entity_poly.type
_entity_poly.pdbx_seq_one_letter_code
_entity_poly.pdbx_strand_id
1 'polypeptide(L)'
;MDSPPFHGRRKRTFKSKCADFCRNLIAFIFGHVGICGLVVGYIIIGTFVFMAIEDEGGYYPAIDVKQTRKDLVSELWEITMQQNVFNKDNWTVVVAEKVRNYQLTIIEAVEEGYEGDDEVKYIPTQWTFSGAFLYCLTVITTIGYGNIAPVTIVGKIMTIFYAMIGMPIFLLYVSNIGDILATSFRWTYVKICLCGGKKKRSPSGSLGSDTDQGDPLAVTVPLTISVSIIVGYVYGGALLFMNWEDWDLLDSCYFCFISLSTIGFGDIVPGDSFSASDGVEPSLIFCSTYLIIGMALIAMCFNLMQEEVVAKIQRVGKAFGCVKSDE
;
A
#
# COMPACT_ATOMS: atom_id res chain seq x y z
N MET A 1 68.22 16.69 -22.71
CA MET A 1 66.86 16.70 -23.29
C MET A 1 66.33 15.29 -23.10
N ASP A 2 65.74 15.02 -21.93
CA ASP A 2 65.19 13.71 -21.61
C ASP A 2 63.67 13.80 -21.67
N SER A 3 63.10 13.19 -22.70
CA SER A 3 61.65 13.03 -22.86
C SER A 3 61.12 12.08 -21.79
N PRO A 4 59.99 12.36 -21.11
CA PRO A 4 59.41 11.42 -20.16
C PRO A 4 58.82 10.21 -20.91
N PRO A 5 58.79 9.01 -20.28
CA PRO A 5 58.31 7.82 -20.95
C PRO A 5 56.79 7.85 -21.11
N PHE A 6 56.32 7.57 -22.32
CA PHE A 6 54.91 7.35 -22.65
C PHE A 6 54.35 6.22 -21.77
N HIS A 7 53.51 6.58 -20.80
CA HIS A 7 52.69 5.60 -20.08
C HIS A 7 51.64 5.04 -21.05
N GLY A 8 51.88 3.82 -21.54
CA GLY A 8 50.89 3.07 -22.30
C GLY A 8 49.63 2.84 -21.45
N ARG A 9 48.48 3.33 -21.92
CA ARG A 9 47.16 3.00 -21.34
C ARG A 9 46.97 1.48 -21.37
N ARG A 10 47.15 0.83 -20.22
CA ARG A 10 46.84 -0.59 -20.00
C ARG A 10 45.38 -0.84 -20.42
N LYS A 11 45.15 -1.64 -21.46
CA LYS A 11 43.78 -2.02 -21.90
C LYS A 11 43.09 -2.77 -20.75
N ARG A 12 41.99 -2.20 -20.24
CA ARG A 12 41.20 -2.77 -19.13
C ARG A 12 40.63 -4.15 -19.53
N THR A 13 40.86 -5.15 -18.70
CA THR A 13 40.36 -6.52 -18.84
C THR A 13 38.82 -6.57 -18.68
N PHE A 14 38.16 -7.48 -19.42
CA PHE A 14 36.70 -7.65 -19.41
C PHE A 14 36.11 -7.85 -17.99
N LYS A 15 36.85 -8.56 -17.12
CA LYS A 15 36.49 -8.77 -15.71
C LYS A 15 36.43 -7.47 -14.90
N SER A 16 37.31 -6.49 -15.19
CA SER A 16 37.28 -5.16 -14.57
C SER A 16 36.07 -4.36 -15.04
N LYS A 17 35.70 -4.45 -16.32
CA LYS A 17 34.50 -3.76 -16.84
C LYS A 17 33.21 -4.31 -16.24
N CYS A 18 33.14 -5.63 -16.03
CA CYS A 18 31.98 -6.28 -15.40
C CYS A 18 31.90 -5.94 -13.91
N ALA A 19 33.03 -5.91 -13.19
CA ALA A 19 33.07 -5.46 -11.79
C ALA A 19 32.69 -3.97 -11.64
N ASP A 20 33.16 -3.10 -12.54
CA ASP A 20 32.79 -1.68 -12.57
C ASP A 20 31.30 -1.51 -12.90
N PHE A 21 30.75 -2.33 -13.81
CA PHE A 21 29.31 -2.36 -14.11
C PHE A 21 28.48 -2.82 -12.92
N CYS A 22 28.86 -3.91 -12.24
CA CYS A 22 28.20 -4.37 -11.03
C CYS A 22 28.27 -3.32 -9.91
N ARG A 23 29.42 -2.66 -9.72
CA ARG A 23 29.57 -1.61 -8.71
C ARG A 23 28.70 -0.39 -9.02
N ASN A 24 28.65 0.03 -10.29
CA ASN A 24 27.78 1.13 -10.72
C ASN A 24 26.29 0.76 -10.66
N LEU A 25 25.95 -0.50 -10.96
CA LEU A 25 24.60 -1.02 -10.82
C LEU A 25 24.18 -1.08 -9.35
N ILE A 26 25.04 -1.55 -8.45
CA ILE A 26 24.80 -1.55 -7.00
C ILE A 26 24.67 -0.10 -6.51
N ALA A 27 25.58 0.80 -6.88
CA ALA A 27 25.49 2.21 -6.50
C ALA A 27 24.21 2.88 -7.03
N PHE A 28 23.74 2.49 -8.21
CA PHE A 28 22.47 2.96 -8.78
C PHE A 28 21.27 2.36 -8.03
N ILE A 29 21.25 1.03 -7.80
CA ILE A 29 20.20 0.32 -7.06
C ILE A 29 20.05 0.87 -5.65
N PHE A 30 21.15 1.21 -4.97
CA PHE A 30 21.14 1.85 -3.64
C PHE A 30 20.96 3.37 -3.70
N GLY A 31 20.95 3.96 -4.90
CA GLY A 31 20.57 5.36 -5.09
C GLY A 31 19.07 5.53 -4.93
N HIS A 32 18.64 6.73 -4.50
CA HIS A 32 17.23 7.03 -4.24
C HIS A 32 16.31 6.72 -5.44
N VAL A 33 16.76 7.05 -6.66
CA VAL A 33 16.02 6.77 -7.90
C VAL A 33 16.01 5.26 -8.22
N GLY A 34 17.09 4.54 -7.93
CA GLY A 34 17.17 3.11 -8.18
C GLY A 34 16.25 2.30 -7.28
N ILE A 35 16.11 2.69 -6.01
CA ILE A 35 15.20 2.03 -5.06
C ILE A 35 13.74 2.22 -5.49
N CYS A 36 13.33 3.44 -5.89
CA CYS A 36 12.01 3.69 -6.44
C CYS A 36 11.74 2.84 -7.69
N GLY A 37 12.68 2.81 -8.63
CA GLY A 37 12.56 2.01 -9.85
C GLY A 37 12.52 0.51 -9.56
N LEU A 38 13.25 0.05 -8.54
CA LEU A 38 13.27 -1.34 -8.12
C LEU A 38 11.93 -1.77 -7.51
N VAL A 39 11.32 -0.96 -6.66
CA VAL A 39 9.97 -1.25 -6.11
C VAL A 39 8.93 -1.30 -7.22
N VAL A 40 8.89 -0.28 -8.08
CA VAL A 40 7.91 -0.23 -9.19
C VAL A 40 8.12 -1.41 -10.14
N GLY A 41 9.37 -1.70 -10.51
CA GLY A 41 9.70 -2.86 -11.35
C GLY A 41 9.33 -4.19 -10.71
N TYR A 42 9.51 -4.33 -9.38
CA TYR A 42 9.14 -5.53 -8.64
C TYR A 42 7.63 -5.76 -8.65
N ILE A 43 6.83 -4.70 -8.45
CA ILE A 43 5.36 -4.77 -8.54
C ILE A 43 4.95 -5.20 -9.95
N ILE A 44 5.48 -4.56 -10.99
CA ILE A 44 5.14 -4.87 -12.40
C ILE A 44 5.45 -6.34 -12.73
N ILE A 45 6.60 -6.86 -12.30
CA ILE A 45 6.95 -8.28 -12.50
C ILE A 45 5.95 -9.17 -11.77
N GLY A 46 5.62 -8.85 -10.52
CA GLY A 46 4.60 -9.55 -9.75
C GLY A 46 3.25 -9.57 -10.47
N THR A 47 2.80 -8.42 -10.99
CA THR A 47 1.54 -8.29 -11.73
C THR A 47 1.46 -9.30 -12.86
N PHE A 48 2.46 -9.35 -13.74
CA PHE A 48 2.46 -10.30 -14.85
C PHE A 48 2.55 -11.76 -14.39
N VAL A 49 3.26 -12.05 -13.29
CA VAL A 49 3.36 -13.40 -12.74
C VAL A 49 2.02 -13.88 -12.20
N PHE A 50 1.33 -13.07 -11.39
CA PHE A 50 0.05 -13.46 -10.81
C PHE A 50 -1.06 -13.49 -11.83
N MET A 51 -1.07 -12.56 -12.80
CA MET A 51 -1.93 -12.69 -13.97
C MET A 51 -1.66 -14.03 -14.66
N ALA A 52 -0.42 -14.37 -15.01
CA ALA A 52 -0.15 -15.61 -15.74
C ALA A 52 -0.49 -16.91 -14.96
N ILE A 53 -0.56 -16.86 -13.63
CA ILE A 53 -0.86 -18.02 -12.77
C ILE A 53 -2.35 -18.13 -12.47
N GLU A 54 -3.03 -17.02 -12.21
CA GLU A 54 -4.42 -16.99 -11.74
C GLU A 54 -5.41 -16.61 -12.85
N ASP A 55 -4.97 -15.89 -13.90
CA ASP A 55 -5.72 -15.67 -15.13
C ASP A 55 -5.62 -16.91 -16.04
N GLU A 56 -6.19 -18.03 -15.59
CA GLU A 56 -6.26 -19.26 -16.41
C GLU A 56 -7.28 -19.16 -17.56
N GLY A 57 -7.75 -17.95 -17.91
CA GLY A 57 -8.74 -17.74 -18.98
C GLY A 57 -10.07 -18.49 -18.77
N GLY A 58 -10.27 -19.01 -17.56
CA GLY A 58 -11.42 -19.79 -17.17
C GLY A 58 -12.49 -18.85 -16.65
N TYR A 59 -13.49 -18.57 -17.48
CA TYR A 59 -14.79 -18.26 -16.94
C TYR A 59 -15.21 -19.42 -16.05
N TYR A 60 -15.11 -19.27 -14.73
CA TYR A 60 -15.74 -20.21 -13.83
C TYR A 60 -17.24 -20.07 -14.09
N PRO A 61 -17.96 -21.17 -14.40
CA PRO A 61 -19.39 -21.11 -14.44
C PRO A 61 -19.81 -20.69 -13.04
N ALA A 62 -20.25 -19.44 -12.91
CA ALA A 62 -20.84 -18.97 -11.67
C ALA A 62 -21.93 -19.98 -11.32
N ILE A 63 -22.01 -20.41 -10.06
CA ILE A 63 -23.19 -21.09 -9.58
C ILE A 63 -24.36 -20.20 -10.01
N ASP A 64 -25.24 -20.71 -10.88
CA ASP A 64 -26.36 -19.94 -11.39
C ASP A 64 -27.36 -19.81 -10.22
N VAL A 65 -27.11 -18.83 -9.35
CA VAL A 65 -27.90 -18.60 -8.14
C VAL A 65 -29.35 -18.32 -8.52
N LYS A 66 -29.59 -17.69 -9.68
CA LYS A 66 -30.91 -17.45 -10.23
C LYS A 66 -31.61 -18.75 -10.61
N GLN A 67 -30.91 -19.68 -11.25
CA GLN A 67 -31.47 -21.00 -11.59
C GLN A 67 -31.69 -21.84 -10.32
N THR A 68 -30.70 -21.89 -9.43
CA THR A 68 -30.78 -22.62 -8.16
C THR A 68 -31.97 -22.14 -7.30
N ARG A 69 -32.24 -20.82 -7.31
CA ARG A 69 -33.42 -20.23 -6.64
C ARG A 69 -34.73 -20.68 -7.26
N LYS A 70 -34.81 -20.73 -8.60
CA LYS A 70 -35.99 -21.22 -9.32
C LYS A 70 -36.23 -22.70 -9.07
N ASP A 71 -35.16 -23.48 -9.02
CA ASP A 71 -35.22 -24.91 -8.73
C ASP A 71 -35.73 -25.14 -7.31
N LEU A 72 -35.21 -24.40 -6.31
CA LEU A 72 -35.74 -24.43 -4.94
C LEU A 72 -37.24 -24.11 -4.89
N VAL A 73 -37.68 -23.01 -5.52
CA VAL A 73 -39.11 -22.63 -5.53
C VAL A 73 -39.97 -23.75 -6.13
N SER A 74 -39.49 -24.41 -7.18
CA SER A 74 -40.19 -25.53 -7.82
C SER A 74 -40.26 -26.75 -6.91
N GLU A 75 -39.15 -27.11 -6.25
CA GLU A 75 -39.12 -28.20 -5.26
C GLU A 75 -40.04 -27.94 -4.07
N LEU A 76 -40.07 -26.70 -3.54
CA LEU A 76 -40.96 -26.31 -2.44
C LEU A 76 -42.44 -26.44 -2.84
N TRP A 77 -42.77 -26.10 -4.09
CA TRP A 77 -44.11 -26.30 -4.63
C TRP A 77 -44.48 -27.78 -4.69
N GLU A 78 -43.59 -28.64 -5.21
CA GLU A 78 -43.80 -30.09 -5.27
C GLU A 78 -43.99 -30.72 -3.88
N ILE A 79 -43.17 -30.35 -2.90
CA ILE A 79 -43.30 -30.79 -1.50
C ILE A 79 -44.67 -30.41 -0.95
N THR A 80 -45.15 -29.21 -1.27
CA THR A 80 -46.47 -28.73 -0.85
C THR A 80 -47.61 -29.52 -1.50
N MET A 81 -47.45 -29.97 -2.75
CA MET A 81 -48.44 -30.81 -3.42
C MET A 81 -48.45 -32.27 -2.94
N GLN A 82 -47.30 -32.81 -2.51
CA GLN A 82 -47.15 -34.20 -2.09
C GLN A 82 -47.47 -34.42 -0.60
N GLN A 83 -47.24 -33.42 0.25
CA GLN A 83 -47.52 -33.51 1.69
C GLN A 83 -48.95 -33.09 2.00
N ASN A 84 -49.58 -33.80 2.94
CA ASN A 84 -50.92 -33.44 3.40
C ASN A 84 -50.83 -32.11 4.18
N VAL A 85 -51.46 -31.05 3.67
CA VAL A 85 -51.36 -29.65 4.14
C VAL A 85 -51.65 -29.48 5.64
N PHE A 86 -52.27 -30.47 6.28
CA PHE A 86 -52.63 -30.48 7.71
C PHE A 86 -51.53 -30.97 8.67
N ASN A 87 -50.42 -31.56 8.20
CA ASN A 87 -49.28 -31.92 9.05
C ASN A 87 -48.14 -30.90 8.87
N LYS A 88 -48.34 -29.74 9.50
CA LYS A 88 -47.41 -28.60 9.45
C LYS A 88 -46.00 -28.98 9.87
N ASP A 89 -45.84 -29.83 10.89
CA ASP A 89 -44.54 -30.14 11.47
C ASP A 89 -43.67 -30.92 10.49
N ASN A 90 -44.23 -31.95 9.82
CA ASN A 90 -43.49 -32.72 8.83
C ASN A 90 -43.11 -31.88 7.60
N TRP A 91 -44.05 -31.07 7.10
CA TRP A 91 -43.77 -30.15 5.98
C TRP A 91 -42.67 -29.14 6.35
N THR A 92 -42.74 -28.57 7.55
CA THR A 92 -41.76 -27.57 8.02
C THR A 92 -40.35 -28.15 8.09
N VAL A 93 -40.19 -29.39 8.59
CA VAL A 93 -38.89 -30.06 8.66
C VAL A 93 -38.28 -30.26 7.27
N VAL A 94 -39.05 -30.79 6.32
CA VAL A 94 -38.57 -31.07 4.95
C VAL A 94 -38.22 -29.78 4.20
N VAL A 95 -39.07 -28.75 4.31
CA VAL A 95 -38.80 -27.45 3.69
C VAL A 95 -37.58 -26.76 4.30
N ALA A 96 -37.42 -26.81 5.62
CA ALA A 96 -36.26 -26.23 6.29
C ALA A 96 -34.94 -26.88 5.82
N GLU A 97 -34.94 -28.19 5.58
CA GLU A 97 -33.78 -28.89 5.01
C GLU A 97 -33.44 -28.41 3.59
N LYS A 98 -34.45 -28.26 2.71
CA LYS A 98 -34.25 -27.75 1.35
C LYS A 98 -33.75 -26.31 1.32
N VAL A 99 -34.31 -25.45 2.16
CA VAL A 99 -33.84 -24.06 2.30
C VAL A 99 -32.41 -24.03 2.83
N ARG A 100 -32.06 -24.88 3.79
CA ARG A 100 -30.68 -24.97 4.31
C ARG A 100 -29.69 -25.39 3.23
N ASN A 101 -30.03 -26.34 2.37
CA ASN A 101 -29.14 -26.75 1.27
C ASN A 101 -28.93 -25.61 0.26
N TYR A 102 -29.98 -24.88 -0.09
CA TYR A 102 -29.86 -23.68 -0.93
C TYR A 102 -28.97 -22.61 -0.29
N GLN A 103 -29.09 -22.40 1.03
CA GLN A 103 -28.21 -21.47 1.75
C GLN A 103 -26.74 -21.90 1.68
N LEU A 104 -26.44 -23.20 1.78
CA LEU A 104 -25.07 -23.70 1.63
C LEU A 104 -24.53 -23.45 0.22
N THR A 105 -25.34 -23.65 -0.82
CA THR A 105 -24.97 -23.33 -2.21
C THR A 105 -24.72 -21.83 -2.42
N ILE A 106 -25.49 -20.94 -1.78
CA ILE A 106 -25.19 -19.50 -1.82
C ILE A 106 -23.88 -19.19 -1.11
N ILE A 107 -23.62 -19.80 0.05
CA ILE A 107 -22.37 -19.55 0.79
C ILE A 107 -21.17 -19.96 -0.06
N GLU A 108 -21.23 -21.12 -0.72
CA GLU A 108 -20.20 -21.56 -1.67
C GLU A 108 -20.06 -20.57 -2.84
N ALA A 109 -21.17 -20.10 -3.42
CA ALA A 109 -21.12 -19.09 -4.49
C ALA A 109 -20.47 -17.77 -4.03
N VAL A 110 -20.77 -17.32 -2.81
CA VAL A 110 -20.18 -16.10 -2.23
C VAL A 110 -18.69 -16.29 -1.95
N GLU A 111 -18.28 -17.47 -1.48
CA GLU A 111 -16.86 -17.83 -1.32
C GLU A 111 -16.11 -17.84 -2.67
N GLU A 112 -16.80 -18.14 -3.77
CA GLU A 112 -16.28 -18.08 -5.14
C GLU A 112 -16.35 -16.68 -5.79
N GLY A 113 -16.94 -15.68 -5.11
CA GLY A 113 -17.02 -14.29 -5.57
C GLY A 113 -18.37 -13.84 -6.13
N TYR A 114 -19.48 -14.50 -5.78
CA TYR A 114 -20.83 -14.03 -6.12
C TYR A 114 -21.24 -12.82 -5.25
N GLU A 115 -21.50 -11.69 -5.89
CA GLU A 115 -21.85 -10.42 -5.24
C GLU A 115 -23.36 -10.13 -5.19
N GLY A 116 -24.21 -11.04 -5.68
CA GLY A 116 -25.66 -10.85 -5.69
C GLY A 116 -26.27 -10.39 -7.01
N ASP A 117 -25.48 -10.28 -8.09
CA ASP A 117 -26.00 -9.98 -9.42
C ASP A 117 -26.47 -11.26 -10.14
N ASP A 118 -27.79 -11.37 -10.31
CA ASP A 118 -28.48 -12.48 -10.95
C ASP A 118 -28.34 -12.52 -12.49
N GLU A 119 -27.74 -11.49 -13.10
CA GLU A 119 -27.54 -11.43 -14.56
C GLU A 119 -26.14 -11.91 -14.99
N VAL A 120 -25.22 -12.04 -14.04
CA VAL A 120 -23.83 -12.45 -14.29
C VAL A 120 -23.75 -13.96 -14.53
N LYS A 121 -23.61 -14.36 -15.79
CA LYS A 121 -23.37 -15.76 -16.18
C LYS A 121 -21.95 -16.24 -15.94
N TYR A 122 -21.02 -15.30 -15.80
CA TYR A 122 -19.60 -15.57 -15.63
C TYR A 122 -19.00 -14.53 -14.71
N ILE A 123 -18.35 -14.97 -13.62
CA ILE A 123 -17.66 -14.06 -12.70
C ILE A 123 -16.44 -13.50 -13.45
N PRO A 124 -16.33 -12.18 -13.64
CA PRO A 124 -15.16 -11.59 -14.27
C PRO A 124 -13.92 -11.89 -13.42
N THR A 125 -12.81 -12.24 -14.07
CA THR A 125 -11.56 -12.49 -13.34
C THR A 125 -11.12 -11.21 -12.64
N GLN A 126 -10.99 -11.26 -11.31
CA GLN A 126 -10.44 -10.15 -10.52
C GLN A 126 -8.95 -9.89 -10.84
N TRP A 127 -8.29 -10.83 -11.54
CA TRP A 127 -6.88 -10.79 -11.97
C TRP A 127 -6.65 -9.98 -13.25
N THR A 128 -7.29 -8.81 -13.37
CA THR A 128 -6.91 -7.83 -14.40
C THR A 128 -5.52 -7.25 -14.09
N PHE A 129 -4.89 -6.56 -15.06
CA PHE A 129 -3.61 -5.87 -14.79
C PHE A 129 -3.71 -4.95 -13.57
N SER A 130 -4.80 -4.19 -13.48
CA SER A 130 -5.04 -3.28 -12.36
C SER A 130 -5.22 -4.03 -11.03
N GLY A 131 -6.07 -5.05 -11.00
CA GLY A 131 -6.29 -5.87 -9.80
C GLY A 131 -5.02 -6.58 -9.33
N ALA A 132 -4.29 -7.21 -10.24
CA ALA A 132 -3.02 -7.87 -9.95
C ALA A 132 -1.92 -6.90 -9.51
N PHE A 133 -1.90 -5.67 -10.03
CA PHE A 133 -0.99 -4.60 -9.60
C PHE A 133 -1.29 -4.14 -8.17
N LEU A 134 -2.57 -3.88 -7.86
CA LEU A 134 -2.99 -3.51 -6.50
C LEU A 134 -2.71 -4.65 -5.51
N TYR A 135 -2.97 -5.89 -5.89
CA TYR A 135 -2.59 -7.08 -5.10
C TYR A 135 -1.09 -7.10 -4.81
N CYS A 136 -0.24 -6.97 -5.84
CA CYS A 136 1.21 -6.97 -5.68
C CYS A 136 1.71 -5.81 -4.80
N LEU A 137 1.12 -4.64 -4.93
CA LEU A 137 1.41 -3.48 -4.08
C LEU A 137 1.03 -3.77 -2.62
N THR A 138 -0.19 -4.22 -2.38
CA THR A 138 -0.74 -4.46 -1.02
C THR A 138 -0.02 -5.57 -0.27
N VAL A 139 0.51 -6.57 -0.97
CA VAL A 139 1.34 -7.63 -0.39
C VAL A 139 2.69 -7.07 0.10
N ILE A 140 3.38 -6.27 -0.71
CA ILE A 140 4.70 -5.73 -0.31
C ILE A 140 4.61 -4.59 0.70
N THR A 141 3.50 -3.83 0.67
CA THR A 141 3.22 -2.74 1.63
C THR A 141 2.61 -3.23 2.94
N THR A 142 2.33 -4.54 3.04
CA THR A 142 1.65 -5.19 4.16
C THR A 142 0.28 -4.59 4.49
N ILE A 143 -0.41 -4.00 3.51
CA ILE A 143 -1.80 -3.54 3.66
C ILE A 143 -2.73 -4.74 3.63
N GLY A 144 -2.61 -5.60 2.60
CA GLY A 144 -3.34 -6.86 2.49
C GLY A 144 -4.87 -6.75 2.58
N TYR A 145 -5.51 -5.99 1.68
CA TYR A 145 -6.98 -5.83 1.64
C TYR A 145 -7.75 -7.16 1.68
N GLY A 146 -7.24 -8.21 1.05
CA GLY A 146 -7.86 -9.55 1.09
C GLY A 146 -9.08 -9.72 0.19
N ASN A 147 -9.52 -8.66 -0.50
CA ASN A 147 -10.57 -8.69 -1.53
C ASN A 147 -10.13 -9.47 -2.78
N ILE A 148 -8.83 -9.44 -3.12
CA ILE A 148 -8.21 -10.25 -4.18
C ILE A 148 -7.13 -11.13 -3.54
N ALA A 149 -7.25 -12.46 -3.72
CA ALA A 149 -6.29 -13.42 -3.18
C ALA A 149 -6.11 -14.62 -4.12
N PRO A 150 -4.89 -15.20 -4.22
CA PRO A 150 -4.63 -16.34 -5.09
C PRO A 150 -5.38 -17.56 -4.59
N VAL A 151 -6.14 -18.18 -5.49
CA VAL A 151 -6.93 -19.36 -5.20
C VAL A 151 -6.10 -20.61 -5.46
N THR A 152 -5.24 -20.55 -6.49
CA THR A 152 -4.41 -21.68 -6.90
C THR A 152 -3.31 -22.02 -5.88
N ILE A 153 -2.92 -23.30 -5.84
CA ILE A 153 -1.81 -23.77 -4.98
C ILE A 153 -0.51 -23.07 -5.39
N VAL A 154 -0.27 -22.93 -6.69
CA VAL A 154 0.93 -22.29 -7.22
C VAL A 154 0.96 -20.82 -6.84
N GLY A 155 -0.14 -20.09 -7.00
CA GLY A 155 -0.27 -18.69 -6.61
C GLY A 155 0.00 -18.49 -5.12
N LYS A 156 -0.58 -19.32 -4.25
CA LYS A 156 -0.32 -19.28 -2.80
C LYS A 156 1.16 -19.47 -2.45
N ILE A 157 1.83 -20.43 -3.08
CA ILE A 157 3.28 -20.65 -2.89
C ILE A 157 4.08 -19.44 -3.40
N MET A 158 3.72 -18.92 -4.57
CA MET A 158 4.39 -17.77 -5.17
C MET A 158 4.23 -16.50 -4.33
N THR A 159 3.07 -16.27 -3.70
CA THR A 159 2.86 -15.17 -2.76
C THR A 159 3.81 -15.24 -1.58
N ILE A 160 4.07 -16.42 -1.02
CA ILE A 160 5.02 -16.57 0.10
C ILE A 160 6.42 -16.09 -0.33
N PHE A 161 6.91 -16.55 -1.49
CA PHE A 161 8.21 -16.11 -2.00
C PHE A 161 8.24 -14.63 -2.38
N TYR A 162 7.18 -14.15 -3.01
CA TYR A 162 7.05 -12.75 -3.41
C TYR A 162 7.03 -11.81 -2.20
N ALA A 163 6.36 -12.18 -1.11
CA ALA A 163 6.30 -11.38 0.11
C ALA A 163 7.64 -11.39 0.87
N MET A 164 8.33 -12.53 0.95
CA MET A 164 9.65 -12.64 1.60
C MET A 164 10.71 -11.72 0.99
N ILE A 165 10.67 -11.51 -0.33
CA ILE A 165 11.60 -10.62 -1.04
C ILE A 165 11.08 -9.18 -1.09
N GLY A 166 9.78 -9.02 -1.32
CA GLY A 166 9.15 -7.71 -1.50
C GLY A 166 9.09 -6.88 -0.23
N MET A 167 8.78 -7.47 0.93
CA MET A 167 8.69 -6.74 2.20
C MET A 167 10.03 -6.07 2.58
N PRO A 168 11.19 -6.75 2.57
CA PRO A 168 12.48 -6.09 2.82
C PRO A 168 12.81 -4.97 1.82
N ILE A 169 12.51 -5.18 0.54
CA ILE A 169 12.70 -4.17 -0.51
C ILE A 169 11.85 -2.94 -0.22
N PHE A 170 10.59 -3.13 0.16
CA PHE A 170 9.67 -2.05 0.49
C PHE A 170 10.07 -1.32 1.77
N LEU A 171 10.53 -2.02 2.81
CA LEU A 171 11.07 -1.40 4.02
C LEU A 171 12.29 -0.52 3.72
N LEU A 172 13.18 -0.97 2.83
CA LEU A 172 14.32 -0.19 2.38
C LEU A 172 13.89 1.06 1.60
N TYR A 173 12.84 0.96 0.78
CA TYR A 173 12.21 2.10 0.14
C TYR A 173 11.64 3.11 1.15
N VAL A 174 10.84 2.64 2.09
CA VAL A 174 10.20 3.45 3.14
C VAL A 174 11.24 4.18 3.98
N SER A 175 12.29 3.49 4.43
CA SER A 175 13.38 4.10 5.22
C SER A 175 14.13 5.16 4.41
N ASN A 176 14.53 4.86 3.19
CA ASN A 176 15.33 5.78 2.40
C ASN A 176 14.55 7.03 1.98
N ILE A 177 13.33 6.85 1.46
CA ILE A 177 12.50 7.99 1.05
C ILE A 177 12.03 8.79 2.26
N GLY A 178 11.68 8.12 3.37
CA GLY A 178 11.32 8.77 4.62
C GLY A 178 12.40 9.72 5.15
N ASP A 179 13.67 9.30 5.12
CA ASP A 179 14.81 10.11 5.58
C ASP A 179 15.07 11.33 4.68
N ILE A 180 14.96 11.16 3.36
CA ILE A 180 15.09 12.27 2.40
C ILE A 180 13.98 13.29 2.63
N LEU A 181 12.74 12.82 2.73
CA LEU A 181 11.58 13.67 2.96
C LEU A 181 11.72 14.41 4.29
N ALA A 182 12.16 13.73 5.36
CA ALA A 182 12.38 14.34 6.66
C ALA A 182 13.45 15.44 6.60
N THR A 183 14.56 15.18 5.90
CA THR A 183 15.65 16.17 5.71
C THR A 183 15.16 17.37 4.90
N SER A 184 14.45 17.13 3.80
CA SER A 184 13.86 18.17 2.95
C SER A 184 12.83 19.01 3.71
N PHE A 185 12.03 18.36 4.55
CA PHE A 185 11.03 19.00 5.38
C PHE A 185 11.65 19.89 6.46
N ARG A 186 12.69 19.44 7.16
CA ARG A 186 13.43 20.27 8.14
C ARG A 186 14.00 21.52 7.49
N TRP A 187 14.64 21.39 6.33
CA TRP A 187 15.18 22.53 5.59
C TRP A 187 14.08 23.54 5.21
N THR A 188 12.93 23.03 4.75
CA THR A 188 11.76 23.84 4.41
C THR A 188 11.17 24.52 5.64
N TYR A 189 11.04 23.79 6.75
CA TYR A 189 10.52 24.30 8.03
C TYR A 189 11.40 25.43 8.59
N VAL A 190 12.73 25.27 8.62
CA VAL A 190 13.66 26.30 9.07
C VAL A 190 13.52 27.57 8.22
N LYS A 191 13.45 27.41 6.89
CA LYS A 191 13.34 28.53 5.96
C LYS A 191 12.02 29.29 6.08
N ILE A 192 10.91 28.60 6.32
CA ILE A 192 9.58 29.21 6.42
C ILE A 192 9.33 29.78 7.82
N CYS A 193 9.58 29.00 8.88
CA CYS A 193 9.16 29.34 10.24
C CYS A 193 10.21 30.16 11.01
N LEU A 194 11.51 29.90 10.82
CA LEU A 194 12.57 30.58 11.59
C LEU A 194 13.13 31.82 10.88
N CYS A 195 13.18 31.83 9.54
CA CYS A 195 13.62 33.02 8.80
C CYS A 195 12.51 34.09 8.61
N GLY A 196 11.24 33.78 8.93
CA GLY A 196 10.13 34.74 8.97
C GLY A 196 10.01 35.51 10.30
N GLY A 197 10.73 35.09 11.34
CA GLY A 197 10.78 35.74 12.64
C GLY A 197 11.70 36.98 12.60
N LYS A 198 11.09 38.16 12.73
CA LYS A 198 11.74 39.48 12.72
C LYS A 198 13.10 39.50 13.46
N LYS A 199 14.13 40.05 12.77
CA LYS A 199 15.34 40.60 13.40
C LYS A 199 14.96 41.48 14.59
N LYS A 200 15.13 41.00 15.82
CA LYS A 200 15.28 41.90 16.98
C LYS A 200 16.71 42.45 16.91
N ARG A 201 16.84 43.65 16.34
CA ARG A 201 17.99 44.52 16.63
C ARG A 201 17.91 44.92 18.10
N SER A 202 18.89 44.54 18.90
CA SER A 202 19.24 45.24 20.14
C SER A 202 20.74 45.54 20.10
N PRO A 203 21.21 46.67 20.66
CA PRO A 203 22.42 47.32 20.21
C PRO A 203 23.68 46.88 20.99
N SER A 204 24.80 46.88 20.26
CA SER A 204 26.18 47.10 20.72
C SER A 204 26.77 46.16 21.78
N GLY A 205 27.78 45.37 21.40
CA GLY A 205 28.69 44.73 22.37
C GLY A 205 29.48 43.53 21.84
N SER A 206 30.72 43.81 21.43
CA SER A 206 31.87 42.91 21.16
C SER A 206 31.81 41.86 20.03
N LEU A 207 32.74 42.09 19.11
CA LEU A 207 33.39 41.23 18.13
C LEU A 207 33.56 39.75 18.57
N GLY A 208 32.86 38.87 17.85
CA GLY A 208 33.05 37.43 17.84
C GLY A 208 32.44 36.91 16.54
N SER A 209 33.27 36.79 15.50
CA SER A 209 32.87 36.30 14.19
C SER A 209 32.83 34.77 14.20
N ASP A 210 31.77 34.20 14.76
CA ASP A 210 31.40 32.82 14.48
C ASP A 210 30.10 32.82 13.70
N THR A 211 30.22 32.41 12.45
CA THR A 211 29.11 32.13 11.56
C THR A 211 28.40 30.89 12.12
N ASP A 212 27.53 31.05 13.10
CA ASP A 212 26.67 29.99 13.61
C ASP A 212 25.61 29.68 12.53
N GLN A 213 26.03 28.95 11.50
CA GLN A 213 25.12 28.13 10.70
C GLN A 213 24.65 27.02 11.63
N GLY A 214 23.66 27.33 12.48
CA GLY A 214 22.99 26.33 13.29
C GLY A 214 22.52 25.20 12.37
N ASP A 215 23.01 24.00 12.64
CA ASP A 215 22.74 22.82 11.83
C ASP A 215 21.21 22.64 11.68
N PRO A 216 20.64 22.78 10.47
CA PRO A 216 19.20 22.60 10.26
C PRO A 216 18.72 21.19 10.61
N LEU A 217 19.61 20.21 10.79
CA LEU A 217 19.27 18.89 11.32
C LEU A 217 19.00 18.89 12.83
N ALA A 218 19.45 19.89 13.59
CA ALA A 218 19.25 19.96 15.04
C ALA A 218 17.85 20.44 15.47
N VAL A 219 17.02 20.89 14.50
CA VAL A 219 15.68 21.41 14.79
C VAL A 219 14.68 20.26 14.87
N THR A 220 14.22 19.99 16.10
CA THR A 220 13.14 19.02 16.35
C THR A 220 11.80 19.60 15.89
N VAL A 221 11.16 18.96 14.91
CA VAL A 221 9.82 19.30 14.46
C VAL A 221 8.79 18.87 15.50
N PRO A 222 7.84 19.72 15.92
CA PRO A 222 6.80 19.34 16.86
C PRO A 222 5.85 18.26 16.31
N LEU A 223 5.44 17.35 17.18
CA LEU A 223 4.47 16.27 16.91
C LEU A 223 3.19 16.79 16.26
N THR A 224 2.72 17.97 16.68
CA THR A 224 1.51 18.60 16.14
C THR A 224 1.62 18.86 14.64
N ILE A 225 2.79 19.26 14.14
CA ILE A 225 3.01 19.52 12.71
C ILE A 225 2.97 18.20 11.93
N SER A 226 3.64 17.16 12.43
CA SER A 226 3.66 15.84 11.81
C SER A 226 2.25 15.24 11.71
N VAL A 227 1.45 15.34 12.78
CA VAL A 227 0.05 14.89 12.77
C VAL A 227 -0.79 15.73 11.81
N SER A 228 -0.62 17.06 11.77
CA SER A 228 -1.34 17.91 10.82
C SER A 228 -1.03 17.57 9.36
N ILE A 229 0.20 17.16 9.03
CA ILE A 229 0.57 16.73 7.67
C ILE A 229 -0.15 15.44 7.31
N ILE A 230 -0.20 14.45 8.21
CA ILE A 230 -0.91 13.19 7.98
C ILE A 230 -2.41 13.47 7.77
N VAL A 231 -3.03 14.26 8.65
CA VAL A 231 -4.46 14.62 8.53
C VAL A 231 -4.72 15.36 7.22
N GLY A 232 -3.85 16.30 6.83
CA GLY A 232 -3.96 17.01 5.56
C GLY A 232 -3.83 16.09 4.35
N TYR A 233 -2.93 15.10 4.41
CA TYR A 233 -2.73 14.12 3.34
C TYR A 233 -3.92 13.16 3.20
N VAL A 234 -4.48 12.70 4.33
CA VAL A 234 -5.70 11.88 4.35
C VAL A 234 -6.88 12.67 3.80
N TYR A 235 -7.08 13.91 4.24
CA TYR A 235 -8.16 14.76 3.75
C TYR A 235 -8.02 15.10 2.25
N GLY A 236 -6.80 15.38 1.79
CA GLY A 236 -6.52 15.61 0.37
C GLY A 236 -6.77 14.38 -0.48
N GLY A 237 -6.38 13.19 0.01
CA GLY A 237 -6.72 11.91 -0.63
C GLY A 237 -8.22 11.68 -0.67
N ALA A 238 -8.93 11.97 0.42
CA ALA A 238 -10.37 11.81 0.50
C ALA A 238 -11.11 12.66 -0.55
N LEU A 239 -10.69 13.91 -0.74
CA LEU A 239 -11.25 14.76 -1.81
C LEU A 239 -10.95 14.22 -3.22
N LEU A 240 -9.81 13.56 -3.41
CA LEU A 240 -9.44 12.96 -4.69
C LEU A 240 -10.33 11.74 -4.98
N PHE A 241 -10.47 10.80 -4.03
CA PHE A 241 -11.28 9.59 -4.22
C PHE A 241 -12.78 9.89 -4.27
N MET A 242 -13.27 10.86 -3.48
CA MET A 242 -14.67 11.31 -3.55
C MET A 242 -15.07 11.77 -4.96
N ASN A 243 -14.15 12.40 -5.70
CA ASN A 243 -14.43 12.88 -7.06
C ASN A 243 -14.22 11.83 -8.16
N TRP A 244 -13.53 10.73 -7.87
CA TRP A 244 -13.15 9.73 -8.87
C TRP A 244 -13.92 8.42 -8.76
N GLU A 245 -14.19 7.99 -7.53
CA GLU A 245 -14.94 6.77 -7.23
C GLU A 245 -16.39 7.07 -6.83
N ASP A 246 -16.80 8.35 -6.87
CA ASP A 246 -18.12 8.85 -6.43
C ASP A 246 -18.49 8.42 -4.99
N TRP A 247 -17.48 8.19 -4.14
CA TRP A 247 -17.66 7.84 -2.74
C TRP A 247 -18.04 9.06 -1.89
N ASP A 248 -18.72 8.83 -0.78
CA ASP A 248 -18.92 9.87 0.22
C ASP A 248 -17.57 10.31 0.85
N LEU A 249 -17.53 11.54 1.36
CA LEU A 249 -16.31 12.08 1.99
C LEU A 249 -15.83 11.20 3.16
N LEU A 250 -16.76 10.63 3.93
CA LEU A 250 -16.43 9.77 5.06
C LEU A 250 -15.78 8.47 4.59
N ASP A 251 -16.37 7.81 3.60
CA ASP A 251 -15.87 6.57 3.01
C ASP A 251 -14.50 6.78 2.36
N SER A 252 -14.34 7.91 1.67
CA SER A 252 -13.05 8.31 1.10
C SER A 252 -11.98 8.57 2.17
N CYS A 253 -12.34 9.22 3.28
CA CYS A 253 -11.44 9.42 4.42
C CYS A 253 -11.08 8.09 5.09
N TYR A 254 -12.09 7.23 5.28
CA TYR A 254 -11.96 5.92 5.87
C TYR A 254 -11.01 5.04 5.04
N PHE A 255 -11.24 4.95 3.73
CA PHE A 255 -10.35 4.26 2.79
C PHE A 255 -8.92 4.76 2.90
N CYS A 256 -8.70 6.07 2.81
CA CYS A 256 -7.36 6.66 2.89
C CYS A 256 -6.67 6.30 4.20
N PHE A 257 -7.37 6.42 5.34
CA PHE A 257 -6.82 6.14 6.65
C PHE A 257 -6.50 4.65 6.85
N ILE A 258 -7.44 3.74 6.56
CA ILE A 258 -7.27 2.29 6.71
C ILE A 258 -6.16 1.76 5.80
N SER A 259 -6.02 2.31 4.60
CA SER A 259 -4.98 1.92 3.65
C SER A 259 -3.60 2.39 4.09
N LEU A 260 -3.47 3.66 4.48
CA LEU A 260 -2.21 4.26 4.91
C LEU A 260 -1.73 3.74 6.27
N SER A 261 -2.65 3.39 7.16
CA SER A 261 -2.32 2.75 8.44
C SER A 261 -1.97 1.26 8.30
N THR A 262 -2.01 0.70 7.09
CA THR A 262 -1.78 -0.73 6.81
C THR A 262 -2.74 -1.67 7.55
N ILE A 263 -3.94 -1.19 7.90
CA ILE A 263 -5.01 -2.03 8.47
C ILE A 263 -5.67 -2.86 7.36
N GLY A 264 -5.97 -2.21 6.23
CA GLY A 264 -6.40 -2.87 5.00
C GLY A 264 -7.60 -3.81 5.14
N PHE A 265 -8.77 -3.32 5.54
CA PHE A 265 -9.97 -4.18 5.62
C PHE A 265 -10.46 -4.70 4.26
N GLY A 266 -10.21 -3.95 3.18
CA GLY A 266 -10.59 -4.36 1.82
C GLY A 266 -12.09 -4.31 1.53
N ASP A 267 -12.86 -3.70 2.42
CA ASP A 267 -14.30 -3.47 2.31
C ASP A 267 -14.64 -2.35 1.32
N ILE A 268 -13.73 -1.40 1.14
CA ILE A 268 -13.81 -0.34 0.14
C ILE A 268 -12.46 -0.27 -0.58
N VAL A 269 -12.48 -0.45 -1.90
CA VAL A 269 -11.30 -0.40 -2.76
C VAL A 269 -11.65 0.25 -4.10
N PRO A 270 -10.75 1.05 -4.69
CA PRO A 270 -11.02 1.70 -5.96
C PRO A 270 -11.03 0.68 -7.10
N GLY A 271 -11.91 0.88 -8.08
CA GLY A 271 -12.05 0.00 -9.24
C GLY A 271 -13.00 -1.19 -9.06
N ASP A 272 -13.80 -1.22 -7.98
CA ASP A 272 -14.82 -2.25 -7.74
C ASP A 272 -16.12 -2.01 -8.55
N SER A 273 -16.39 -0.76 -8.91
CA SER A 273 -17.69 -0.32 -9.43
C SER A 273 -17.85 -0.34 -10.95
N PHE A 274 -16.79 -0.62 -11.73
CA PHE A 274 -16.85 -0.65 -13.19
C PHE A 274 -16.46 -2.01 -13.77
N SER A 275 -17.49 -2.86 -13.87
CA SER A 275 -17.46 -4.04 -14.72
C SER A 275 -16.96 -3.72 -16.14
N ALA A 276 -15.89 -4.39 -16.55
CA ALA A 276 -15.55 -4.71 -17.93
C ALA A 276 -15.35 -3.54 -18.91
N SER A 277 -14.35 -2.69 -18.69
CA SER A 277 -13.71 -1.97 -19.80
C SER A 277 -12.23 -2.35 -19.91
N ASP A 278 -11.84 -2.88 -21.07
CA ASP A 278 -10.52 -3.44 -21.44
C ASP A 278 -9.38 -2.39 -21.42
N GLY A 279 -9.13 -1.75 -20.28
CA GLY A 279 -8.14 -0.68 -20.14
C GLY A 279 -7.55 -0.59 -18.75
N VAL A 280 -6.37 0.04 -18.66
CA VAL A 280 -5.80 0.41 -17.36
C VAL A 280 -6.71 1.47 -16.77
N GLU A 281 -7.44 1.12 -15.72
CA GLU A 281 -8.26 2.08 -15.00
C GLU A 281 -7.36 3.16 -14.38
N PRO A 282 -7.53 4.44 -14.77
CA PRO A 282 -6.68 5.51 -14.28
C PRO A 282 -6.79 5.66 -12.75
N SER A 283 -7.97 5.38 -12.18
CA SER A 283 -8.22 5.39 -10.73
C SER A 283 -7.20 4.56 -9.95
N LEU A 284 -6.86 3.36 -10.42
CA LEU A 284 -5.97 2.45 -9.71
C LEU A 284 -4.48 2.85 -9.85
N ILE A 285 -4.07 3.43 -10.99
CA ILE A 285 -2.74 4.03 -11.14
C ILE A 285 -2.57 5.16 -10.12
N PHE A 286 -3.56 6.02 -10.00
CA PHE A 286 -3.48 7.11 -9.05
C PHE A 286 -3.60 6.62 -7.60
N CYS A 287 -4.41 5.59 -7.33
CA CYS A 287 -4.48 4.93 -6.03
C CYS A 287 -3.12 4.39 -5.62
N SER A 288 -2.47 3.60 -6.48
CA SER A 288 -1.15 3.06 -6.19
C SER A 288 -0.10 4.14 -6.01
N THR A 289 -0.13 5.20 -6.82
CA THR A 289 0.74 6.36 -6.66
C THR A 289 0.50 7.06 -5.32
N TYR A 290 -0.77 7.24 -4.93
CA TYR A 290 -1.17 7.80 -3.64
C TYR A 290 -0.64 6.93 -2.49
N LEU A 291 -0.86 5.62 -2.51
CA LEU A 291 -0.40 4.73 -1.45
C LEU A 291 1.14 4.73 -1.32
N ILE A 292 1.87 4.66 -2.44
CA ILE A 292 3.34 4.67 -2.41
C ILE A 292 3.88 5.98 -1.81
N ILE A 293 3.34 7.14 -2.23
CA ILE A 293 3.73 8.45 -1.70
C ILE A 293 3.32 8.59 -0.23
N GLY A 294 2.11 8.14 0.12
CA GLY A 294 1.57 8.24 1.46
C GLY A 294 2.34 7.39 2.46
N MET A 295 2.76 6.18 2.09
CA MET A 295 3.61 5.34 2.93
C MET A 295 4.97 5.99 3.18
N ALA A 296 5.56 6.64 2.18
CA ALA A 296 6.78 7.42 2.35
C ALA A 296 6.60 8.64 3.28
N LEU A 297 5.45 9.31 3.20
CA LEU A 297 5.10 10.42 4.09
C LEU A 297 4.91 9.96 5.54
N ILE A 298 4.25 8.81 5.74
CA ILE A 298 4.11 8.21 7.08
C ILE A 298 5.48 7.83 7.64
N ALA A 299 6.37 7.26 6.83
CA ALA A 299 7.75 6.94 7.22
C ALA A 299 8.49 8.18 7.72
N MET A 300 8.41 9.28 6.96
CA MET A 300 8.97 10.57 7.35
C MET A 300 8.40 11.01 8.70
N CYS A 301 7.08 11.02 8.85
CA CYS A 301 6.43 11.42 10.09
C CYS A 301 6.85 10.53 11.26
N PHE A 302 6.96 9.22 11.06
CA PHE A 302 7.44 8.28 12.08
C PHE A 302 8.87 8.60 12.52
N ASN A 303 9.78 8.86 11.57
CA ASN A 303 11.17 9.22 11.88
C ASN A 303 11.23 10.53 12.69
N LEU A 304 10.47 11.56 12.29
CA LEU A 304 10.37 12.82 13.02
C LEU A 304 9.80 12.64 14.44
N MET A 305 8.74 11.84 14.58
CA MET A 305 8.11 11.54 15.87
C MET A 305 9.07 10.77 16.78
N GLN A 306 9.77 9.76 16.25
CA GLN A 306 10.73 8.95 17.00
C GLN A 306 11.83 9.84 17.61
N GLU A 307 12.42 10.73 16.82
CA GLU A 307 13.45 11.66 17.29
C GLU A 307 12.94 12.58 18.39
N GLU A 308 11.75 13.18 18.23
CA GLU A 308 11.19 14.09 19.24
C GLU A 308 10.85 13.37 20.54
N VAL A 309 10.29 12.15 20.45
CA VAL A 309 9.99 11.32 21.62
C VAL A 309 11.27 10.96 22.37
N VAL A 310 12.31 10.53 21.66
CA VAL A 310 13.62 10.24 22.26
C VAL A 310 14.20 11.48 22.94
N ALA A 311 14.15 12.65 22.29
CA ALA A 311 14.64 13.90 22.86
C ALA A 311 13.87 14.32 24.15
N LYS A 312 12.54 14.16 24.16
CA LYS A 312 11.72 14.44 25.36
C LYS A 312 12.01 13.47 26.49
N ILE A 313 12.10 12.16 26.19
CA ILE A 313 12.45 11.14 27.18
C ILE A 313 13.83 11.41 27.78
N GLN A 314 14.83 11.79 26.97
CA GLN A 314 16.16 12.15 27.46
C GLN A 314 16.13 13.38 28.38
N ARG A 315 15.35 14.42 28.04
CA ARG A 315 15.18 15.61 28.91
C ARG A 315 14.53 15.25 30.25
N VAL A 316 13.49 14.42 30.21
CA VAL A 316 12.80 13.93 31.41
C VAL A 316 13.75 13.06 32.25
N GLY A 317 14.51 12.15 31.63
CA GLY A 317 15.50 11.32 32.30
C GLY A 317 16.62 12.12 32.95
N LYS A 318 17.07 13.21 32.32
CA LYS A 318 18.02 14.18 32.92
C LYS A 318 17.39 14.93 34.10
N ALA A 319 16.12 15.34 34.00
CA ALA A 319 15.40 16.01 35.08
C ALA A 319 15.20 15.12 36.32
N PHE A 320 15.04 13.81 36.12
CA PHE A 320 14.94 12.83 37.20
C PHE A 320 16.31 12.27 37.66
N GLY A 321 17.43 12.70 37.06
CA GLY A 321 18.77 12.22 37.42
C GLY A 321 19.09 10.77 37.01
N CYS A 322 18.26 10.14 36.18
CA CYS A 322 18.44 8.76 35.71
C CYS A 322 19.43 8.64 34.54
N VAL A 323 19.73 9.75 33.86
CA VAL A 323 20.64 9.79 32.70
C VAL A 323 21.84 10.64 33.08
N LYS A 324 23.05 10.05 33.07
CA LYS A 324 24.29 10.81 33.27
C LYS A 324 24.40 11.84 32.15
N SER A 325 24.64 13.10 32.53
CA SER A 325 25.11 14.11 31.59
C SER A 325 26.45 13.62 31.04
N ASP A 326 26.53 13.35 29.74
CA ASP A 326 27.83 13.16 29.10
C ASP A 326 28.59 14.50 29.24
N GLU A 327 29.59 14.52 30.13
CA GLU A 327 30.65 15.53 30.18
C GLU A 327 31.61 15.34 29.00
#